data_AF-A0ABD2FM35-F1
#
_entry.id   AF-A0ABD2FM35-F1
#
_cell.length_a   1.000
_cell.length_b   1.000
_cell.length_c   1.000
_cell.angle_alpha   90.00
_cell.angle_beta   90.00
_cell.angle_gamma   90.00
#
_symmetry.space_group_name_H-M   'P 1'
#
loop_
_entity.id
_entity.type
_entity.pdbx_description
1 polymer ?
#
loop_
_entity_poly.entity_id
_entity_poly.type
_entity_poly.pdbx_seq_one_letter_code
_entity_poly.pdbx_strand_id
1 'polypeptide(L)'
;MAESSNCFYCREDLGGKRFVRNEGRPVCIRCHTKFCANSCAECRRPIPVESKELSHKGRYWHEECFRCAKCYKPLAKEPFSTKDDRIMCGKCCSREDAPRCHGCYKALLPGTESVEYKGNSWHDECFTCFNCKRPIGSLSFLSKGTDVYCSPCHDKKFAKHCVCCKKAITSGGVNYQDQPWHSDCFVCSSCSKPLAGTSFTNHQDQVFCVDCYKTSVAKKCSGCQNPITGFGKGVNVVNYEGSSWHEYCFNCKRCSLSLSNKRFVAKGGDILCADCSEK
;
A
#
# COMPACT_ATOMS: atom_id res chain seq x y z
N MET A 1 -53.82 -63.21 40.08
CA MET A 1 -54.04 -61.75 40.12
C MET A 1 -53.52 -61.19 38.79
N ALA A 2 -54.40 -60.72 37.91
CA ALA A 2 -53.99 -60.25 36.59
C ALA A 2 -53.36 -58.85 36.74
N GLU A 3 -52.06 -58.73 36.48
CA GLU A 3 -51.39 -57.43 36.41
C GLU A 3 -52.07 -56.59 35.31
N SER A 4 -52.74 -55.51 35.73
CA SER A 4 -53.55 -54.68 34.83
C SER A 4 -52.70 -54.12 33.69
N SER A 5 -52.83 -54.72 32.51
CA SER A 5 -52.13 -54.35 31.28
C SER A 5 -52.90 -53.24 30.56
N ASN A 6 -53.35 -52.23 31.29
CA ASN A 6 -54.15 -51.13 30.75
C ASN A 6 -53.30 -49.87 30.62
N CYS A 7 -53.57 -49.05 29.61
CA CYS A 7 -52.92 -47.76 29.45
C CYS A 7 -53.21 -46.86 30.67
N PHE A 8 -52.17 -46.29 31.26
CA PHE A 8 -52.30 -45.40 32.41
C PHE A 8 -53.22 -44.18 32.15
N TYR A 9 -53.21 -43.63 30.94
CA TYR A 9 -53.99 -42.42 30.61
C TYR A 9 -55.39 -42.72 30.07
N CYS A 10 -55.52 -43.61 29.08
CA CYS A 10 -56.82 -43.89 28.43
C CYS A 10 -57.52 -45.16 28.96
N ARG A 11 -56.90 -45.91 29.87
CA ARG A 11 -57.39 -47.18 30.44
C ARG A 11 -57.69 -48.29 29.43
N GLU A 12 -57.37 -48.10 28.15
CA GLU A 12 -57.49 -49.14 27.12
C GLU A 12 -56.64 -50.35 27.46
N ASP A 13 -57.17 -51.54 27.18
CA ASP A 13 -56.42 -52.79 27.25
C ASP A 13 -55.27 -52.79 26.23
N LEU A 14 -54.05 -53.04 26.72
CA LEU A 14 -52.81 -53.12 25.94
C LEU A 14 -52.44 -54.56 25.55
N GLY A 15 -53.28 -55.54 25.88
CA GLY A 15 -53.07 -56.93 25.51
C GLY A 15 -52.90 -57.07 23.99
N GLY A 16 -51.73 -57.54 23.57
CA GLY A 16 -51.38 -57.70 22.14
C GLY A 16 -51.14 -56.40 21.36
N LYS A 17 -51.21 -55.22 22.00
CA LYS A 17 -50.91 -53.93 21.37
C LYS A 17 -49.51 -53.44 21.75
N ARG A 18 -48.91 -52.61 20.90
CA ARG A 18 -47.64 -51.94 21.23
C ARG A 18 -47.88 -50.88 22.32
N PHE A 19 -47.07 -50.90 23.37
CA PHE A 19 -47.09 -49.92 24.45
C PHE A 19 -45.67 -49.66 24.97
N VAL A 20 -45.50 -48.56 25.69
CA VAL A 20 -44.22 -48.15 26.29
C VAL A 20 -44.39 -47.96 27.78
N ARG A 21 -43.32 -48.19 28.56
CA ARG A 21 -43.33 -47.96 30.01
C ARG A 21 -42.76 -46.57 30.29
N ASN A 22 -43.62 -45.63 30.66
CA ASN A 22 -43.20 -44.30 31.12
C ASN A 22 -43.20 -44.28 32.65
N GLU A 23 -42.06 -44.02 33.28
CA GLU A 23 -41.91 -44.03 34.76
C GLU A 23 -42.46 -45.32 35.43
N GLY A 24 -42.24 -46.47 34.79
CA GLY A 24 -42.72 -47.77 35.27
C GLY A 24 -44.19 -48.09 34.99
N ARG A 25 -44.96 -47.15 34.42
CA ARG A 25 -46.40 -47.33 34.10
C ARG A 25 -46.60 -47.64 32.61
N PRO A 26 -47.46 -48.61 32.25
CA PRO A 26 -47.73 -48.94 30.84
C PRO A 26 -48.61 -47.88 30.18
N VAL A 27 -48.16 -47.34 29.05
CA VAL A 27 -48.83 -46.27 28.29
C VAL A 27 -48.93 -46.66 26.82
N CYS A 28 -50.12 -46.56 26.22
CA CYS A 28 -50.29 -46.81 24.79
C CYS A 28 -49.52 -45.76 23.95
N ILE A 29 -49.06 -46.13 22.76
CA ILE A 29 -48.28 -45.24 21.89
C ILE A 29 -48.99 -43.90 21.64
N ARG A 30 -50.32 -43.91 21.46
CA ARG A 30 -51.12 -42.70 21.25
C ARG A 30 -51.05 -41.73 22.44
N CYS A 31 -51.17 -42.26 23.66
CA CYS A 31 -51.09 -41.45 24.87
C CYS A 31 -49.66 -40.99 25.15
N HIS A 32 -48.67 -41.85 24.87
CA HIS A 32 -47.27 -41.47 25.00
C HIS A 32 -46.93 -40.31 24.05
N THR A 33 -47.28 -40.41 22.77
CA THR A 33 -47.05 -39.34 21.78
C THR A 33 -47.77 -38.05 22.14
N LYS A 34 -48.90 -38.11 22.85
CA LYS A 34 -49.67 -36.93 23.25
C LYS A 34 -49.16 -36.25 24.52
N PHE A 35 -48.76 -37.02 25.53
CA PHE A 35 -48.50 -36.50 26.88
C PHE A 35 -47.05 -36.62 27.33
N CYS A 36 -46.24 -37.46 26.68
CA CYS A 36 -44.89 -37.79 27.13
C CYS A 36 -43.81 -37.54 26.06
N ALA A 37 -44.17 -37.47 24.78
CA ALA A 37 -43.21 -37.28 23.70
C ALA A 37 -42.58 -35.88 23.70
N ASN A 38 -41.28 -35.83 23.42
CA ASN A 38 -40.57 -34.57 23.22
C ASN A 38 -41.08 -33.85 21.98
N SER A 39 -41.10 -32.51 22.03
CA SER A 39 -41.49 -31.69 20.88
C SER A 39 -40.28 -31.38 20.02
N CYS A 40 -40.41 -31.61 18.71
CA CYS A 40 -39.37 -31.29 17.73
C CYS A 40 -39.11 -29.78 17.71
N ALA A 41 -37.85 -29.37 17.88
CA ALA A 41 -37.48 -27.96 17.95
C ALA A 41 -37.64 -27.21 16.61
N GLU A 42 -37.66 -27.92 15.48
CA GLU A 42 -37.88 -27.34 14.15
C GLU A 42 -39.38 -27.23 13.81
N CYS A 43 -40.12 -28.35 13.85
CA CYS A 43 -41.52 -28.38 13.39
C CYS A 43 -42.56 -28.27 14.52
N ARG A 44 -42.13 -28.24 15.79
CA ARG A 44 -42.96 -28.16 17.00
C ARG A 44 -43.96 -29.31 17.20
N ARG A 45 -43.87 -30.38 16.39
CA ARG A 45 -44.70 -31.59 16.54
C ARG A 45 -44.08 -32.57 17.53
N PRO A 46 -44.88 -33.35 18.27
CA PRO A 46 -44.36 -34.40 19.16
C PRO A 46 -43.64 -35.47 18.34
N ILE A 47 -42.48 -35.92 18.81
CA ILE A 47 -41.66 -36.96 18.18
C ILE A 47 -42.21 -38.32 18.62
N PRO A 48 -42.81 -39.12 17.72
CA PRO A 48 -43.34 -40.43 18.08
C PRO A 48 -42.21 -41.33 18.60
N VAL A 49 -42.50 -42.20 19.57
CA VAL A 49 -41.50 -43.15 20.13
C VAL A 49 -40.99 -44.16 19.09
N GLU A 50 -41.74 -44.36 18.01
CA GLU A 50 -41.36 -45.18 16.87
C GLU A 50 -40.40 -44.47 15.89
N SER A 51 -40.28 -43.15 15.98
CA SER A 51 -39.39 -42.35 15.15
C SER A 51 -38.03 -42.19 15.81
N LYS A 52 -36.98 -42.15 15.00
CA LYS A 52 -35.63 -41.91 15.49
C LYS A 52 -35.50 -40.46 15.98
N GLU A 53 -35.42 -40.30 17.29
CA GLU A 53 -35.19 -39.03 17.95
C GLU A 53 -33.71 -38.68 17.95
N LEU A 54 -33.38 -37.44 17.58
CA LEU A 54 -32.06 -36.85 17.75
C LEU A 54 -32.12 -35.77 18.81
N SER A 55 -31.15 -35.78 19.74
CA SER A 55 -31.09 -34.80 20.82
C SER A 55 -29.75 -34.05 20.83
N HIS A 56 -29.80 -32.75 21.09
CA HIS A 56 -28.63 -31.89 21.25
C HIS A 56 -28.95 -30.70 22.16
N LYS A 57 -28.11 -30.44 23.17
CA LYS A 57 -28.27 -29.33 24.13
C LYS A 57 -29.68 -29.21 24.73
N GLY A 58 -30.29 -30.33 25.10
CA GLY A 58 -31.64 -30.37 25.71
C GLY A 58 -32.79 -30.08 24.75
N ARG A 59 -32.54 -30.04 23.44
CA ARG A 59 -33.55 -29.96 22.39
C ARG A 59 -33.61 -31.27 21.61
N TYR A 60 -34.76 -31.52 20.99
CA TYR A 60 -35.08 -32.77 20.30
C TYR A 60 -35.55 -32.50 18.87
N TRP A 61 -35.21 -33.37 17.94
CA TRP A 61 -35.60 -33.27 16.53
C TRP A 61 -35.96 -34.64 15.96
N HIS A 62 -36.85 -34.65 14.95
CA HIS A 62 -36.94 -35.78 14.04
C HIS A 62 -35.63 -35.91 13.25
N GLU A 63 -35.24 -37.13 12.86
CA GLU A 63 -34.10 -37.37 11.97
C GLU A 63 -34.14 -36.49 10.71
N GLU A 64 -35.31 -36.35 10.10
CA GLU A 64 -35.53 -35.52 8.89
C GLU A 64 -35.50 -34.01 9.17
N CYS A 65 -35.86 -33.61 10.40
CA CYS A 65 -35.85 -32.22 10.85
C CYS A 65 -34.47 -31.77 11.31
N PHE A 66 -33.53 -32.70 11.55
CA PHE A 66 -32.17 -32.39 11.97
C PHE A 66 -31.30 -32.02 10.77
N ARG A 67 -31.53 -30.82 10.24
CA ARG A 67 -30.95 -30.32 9.00
C ARG A 67 -30.45 -28.89 9.14
N CYS A 68 -29.49 -28.50 8.30
CA CYS A 68 -28.95 -27.14 8.30
C CYS A 68 -30.04 -26.11 7.99
N ALA A 69 -30.18 -25.08 8.84
CA ALA A 69 -31.17 -24.02 8.67
C ALA A 69 -31.03 -23.20 7.36
N LYS A 70 -29.88 -23.27 6.67
CA LYS A 70 -29.63 -22.53 5.42
C LYS A 70 -29.71 -23.42 4.18
N CYS A 71 -29.05 -24.57 4.19
CA CYS A 71 -28.94 -25.44 3.01
C CYS A 71 -29.77 -26.72 3.10
N TYR A 72 -30.50 -26.93 4.20
CA TYR A 72 -31.36 -28.09 4.45
C TYR A 72 -30.67 -29.46 4.36
N LYS A 73 -29.33 -29.51 4.31
CA LYS A 73 -28.56 -30.75 4.36
C LYS A 73 -28.80 -31.45 5.71
N PRO A 74 -29.10 -32.75 5.74
CA PRO A 74 -29.21 -33.51 6.98
C PRO A 74 -27.87 -33.53 7.74
N LEU A 75 -27.92 -33.27 9.05
CA LEU A 75 -26.74 -33.12 9.91
C LEU A 75 -26.56 -34.29 10.90
N ALA A 76 -27.41 -35.31 10.82
CA ALA A 76 -27.43 -36.43 11.78
C ALA A 76 -26.10 -37.20 11.86
N LYS A 77 -25.27 -37.15 10.82
CA LYS A 77 -23.95 -37.82 10.74
C LYS A 77 -22.81 -36.86 10.40
N GLU A 78 -23.07 -35.57 10.32
CA GLU A 78 -22.12 -34.56 9.84
C GLU A 78 -21.77 -33.60 10.98
N PRO A 79 -20.57 -33.01 10.97
CA PRO A 79 -20.22 -31.96 11.93
C PRO A 79 -21.13 -30.74 11.73
N PHE A 80 -21.67 -30.23 12.85
CA PHE A 80 -22.57 -29.08 12.87
C PHE A 80 -22.23 -28.13 14.01
N SER A 81 -22.76 -26.91 13.91
CA SER A 81 -22.64 -25.86 14.92
C SER A 81 -24.03 -25.33 15.26
N THR A 82 -24.22 -24.91 16.52
CA THR A 82 -25.47 -24.32 16.98
C THR A 82 -25.26 -22.82 17.18
N LYS A 83 -26.04 -21.99 16.49
CA LYS A 83 -26.03 -20.52 16.59
C LYS A 83 -27.46 -20.00 16.61
N ASP A 84 -27.77 -19.12 17.57
CA ASP A 84 -29.11 -18.53 17.72
C ASP A 84 -30.22 -19.59 17.74
N ASP A 85 -30.01 -20.67 18.52
CA ASP A 85 -30.91 -21.83 18.61
C ASP A 85 -31.17 -22.59 17.29
N ARG A 86 -30.40 -22.30 16.23
CA ARG A 86 -30.46 -22.99 14.94
C ARG A 86 -29.21 -23.85 14.74
N ILE A 87 -29.40 -25.03 14.17
CA ILE A 87 -28.31 -25.92 13.76
C ILE A 87 -27.90 -25.62 12.33
N MET A 88 -26.59 -25.50 12.10
CA MET A 88 -26.02 -25.23 10.78
C MET A 88 -24.83 -26.15 10.50
N CYS A 89 -24.64 -26.50 9.23
CA CYS A 89 -23.43 -27.23 8.83
C CYS A 89 -22.20 -26.34 8.97
N GLY A 90 -21.01 -26.94 9.16
CA GLY A 90 -19.76 -26.20 9.28
C GLY A 90 -19.53 -25.20 8.12
N LYS A 91 -19.83 -25.59 6.87
CA LYS A 91 -19.70 -24.69 5.70
C LYS A 91 -20.59 -23.45 5.78
N CYS A 92 -21.84 -23.59 6.22
CA CYS A 92 -22.77 -22.46 6.36
C CYS A 92 -22.41 -21.59 7.56
N CYS A 93 -21.95 -22.20 8.65
CA CYS A 93 -21.46 -21.47 9.82
C CYS A 93 -20.26 -20.59 9.45
N SER A 94 -19.19 -21.20 8.89
CA SER A 94 -17.98 -20.46 8.51
C SER A 94 -18.24 -19.35 7.50
N ARG A 95 -19.24 -19.49 6.63
CA ARG A 95 -19.64 -18.44 5.68
C ARG A 95 -20.29 -17.22 6.34
N GLU A 96 -21.01 -17.40 7.44
CA GLU A 96 -21.63 -16.27 8.16
C GLU A 96 -20.62 -15.50 9.02
N ASP A 97 -19.63 -16.19 9.57
CA ASP A 97 -18.54 -15.56 10.35
C ASP A 97 -17.41 -14.99 9.50
N ALA A 98 -17.31 -15.41 8.23
CA ALA A 98 -16.21 -15.03 7.38
C ALA A 98 -16.18 -13.51 7.14
N PRO A 99 -14.99 -12.88 7.20
CA PRO A 99 -14.84 -11.48 6.85
C PRO A 99 -15.29 -11.26 5.41
N ARG A 100 -15.86 -10.09 5.10
CA ARG A 100 -16.39 -9.78 3.77
C ARG A 100 -15.38 -8.96 2.98
N CYS A 101 -15.21 -9.30 1.71
CA CYS A 101 -14.45 -8.50 0.78
C CYS A 101 -15.10 -7.11 0.63
N HIS A 102 -14.34 -6.05 0.84
CA HIS A 102 -14.84 -4.68 0.70
C HIS A 102 -15.24 -4.34 -0.75
N GLY A 103 -14.63 -4.98 -1.74
CA GLY A 103 -14.92 -4.74 -3.16
C GLY A 103 -16.22 -5.40 -3.66
N CYS A 104 -16.45 -6.66 -3.31
CA CYS A 104 -17.58 -7.43 -3.84
C CYS A 104 -18.59 -7.87 -2.76
N TYR A 105 -18.35 -7.55 -1.49
CA TYR A 105 -19.19 -7.87 -0.33
C TYR A 105 -19.42 -9.37 -0.08
N LYS A 106 -18.72 -10.26 -0.80
CA LYS A 106 -18.76 -11.71 -0.59
C LYS A 106 -17.80 -12.13 0.52
N ALA A 107 -18.12 -13.24 1.19
CA ALA A 107 -17.31 -13.83 2.25
C ALA A 107 -15.95 -14.32 1.75
N LEU A 108 -14.88 -13.96 2.47
CA LEU A 108 -13.52 -14.43 2.30
C LEU A 108 -13.38 -15.78 3.03
N LEU A 109 -13.40 -16.86 2.27
CA LEU A 109 -13.38 -18.21 2.84
C LEU A 109 -11.95 -18.62 3.21
N PRO A 110 -11.79 -19.55 4.17
CA PRO A 110 -10.47 -20.11 4.48
C PRO A 110 -9.82 -20.69 3.21
N GLY A 111 -8.58 -20.27 2.93
CA GLY A 111 -7.82 -20.69 1.75
C GLY A 111 -7.99 -19.81 0.51
N THR A 112 -8.83 -18.76 0.52
CA THR A 112 -8.87 -17.78 -0.58
C THR A 112 -7.73 -16.77 -0.44
N GLU A 113 -7.03 -16.49 -1.53
CA GLU A 113 -6.04 -15.42 -1.60
C GLU A 113 -6.71 -14.08 -1.33
N SER A 114 -6.21 -13.38 -0.31
CA SER A 114 -6.80 -12.15 0.17
C SER A 114 -5.73 -11.14 0.54
N VAL A 115 -6.08 -9.87 0.39
CA VAL A 115 -5.21 -8.73 0.67
C VAL A 115 -5.89 -7.89 1.73
N GLU A 116 -5.16 -7.57 2.80
CA GLU A 116 -5.60 -6.62 3.81
C GLU A 116 -4.92 -5.27 3.58
N TYR A 117 -5.72 -4.22 3.49
CA TYR A 117 -5.22 -2.86 3.31
C TYR A 117 -6.11 -1.84 4.02
N LYS A 118 -5.51 -0.98 4.84
CA LYS A 118 -6.21 0.06 5.65
C LYS A 118 -7.41 -0.49 6.44
N GLY A 119 -7.25 -1.66 7.07
CA GLY A 119 -8.30 -2.31 7.86
C GLY A 119 -9.45 -2.91 7.07
N ASN A 120 -9.35 -2.96 5.74
CA ASN A 120 -10.30 -3.63 4.87
C ASN A 120 -9.67 -4.86 4.23
N SER A 121 -10.44 -5.94 4.14
CA SER A 121 -10.02 -7.17 3.47
C SER A 121 -10.65 -7.25 2.07
N TRP A 122 -9.87 -7.71 1.09
CA TRP A 122 -10.28 -7.86 -0.30
C TRP A 122 -9.88 -9.24 -0.80
N HIS A 123 -10.65 -9.81 -1.74
CA HIS A 123 -10.08 -10.89 -2.57
C HIS A 123 -8.92 -10.30 -3.38
N ASP A 124 -7.89 -11.11 -3.66
CA ASP A 124 -6.80 -10.71 -4.54
C ASP A 124 -7.34 -10.14 -5.88
N GLU A 125 -8.25 -10.89 -6.52
CA GLU A 125 -8.92 -10.48 -7.76
C GLU A 125 -9.73 -9.17 -7.65
N CYS A 126 -10.19 -8.82 -6.45
CA CYS A 126 -10.99 -7.61 -6.20
C CYS A 126 -10.10 -6.40 -5.88
N PHE A 127 -8.86 -6.62 -5.43
CA PHE A 127 -7.90 -5.56 -5.13
C PHE A 127 -7.25 -5.07 -6.43
N THR A 128 -8.01 -4.24 -7.16
CA THR A 128 -7.67 -3.81 -8.51
C THR A 128 -7.17 -2.37 -8.57
N CYS A 129 -6.30 -2.10 -9.54
CA CYS A 129 -5.87 -0.75 -9.84
C CYS A 129 -7.03 0.12 -10.33
N PHE A 130 -7.18 1.32 -9.77
CA PHE A 130 -8.22 2.27 -10.13
C PHE A 130 -8.24 2.61 -11.63
N ASN A 131 -7.07 2.69 -12.27
CA ASN A 131 -6.93 3.10 -13.66
C ASN A 131 -7.09 1.95 -14.67
N CYS A 132 -6.34 0.85 -14.51
CA CYS A 132 -6.35 -0.25 -15.48
C CYS A 132 -7.33 -1.38 -15.13
N LYS A 133 -7.94 -1.32 -13.94
CA LYS A 133 -8.86 -2.34 -13.40
C LYS A 133 -8.29 -3.76 -13.31
N ARG A 134 -6.97 -3.92 -13.45
CA ARG A 134 -6.30 -5.21 -13.27
C ARG A 134 -6.05 -5.47 -11.78
N PRO A 135 -6.17 -6.73 -11.33
CA PRO A 135 -5.79 -7.11 -9.98
C PRO A 135 -4.31 -6.84 -9.76
N ILE A 136 -4.00 -6.25 -8.62
CA ILE A 136 -2.63 -5.92 -8.22
C ILE A 136 -1.98 -7.16 -7.58
N GLY A 137 -2.74 -7.89 -6.75
CA GLY A 137 -2.26 -9.05 -6.00
C GLY A 137 -0.99 -8.77 -5.21
N SER A 138 0.05 -9.56 -5.48
CA SER A 138 1.36 -9.45 -4.84
C SER A 138 2.27 -8.37 -5.42
N LEU A 139 1.83 -7.64 -6.45
CA LEU A 139 2.62 -6.58 -7.07
C LEU A 139 2.66 -5.33 -6.18
N SER A 140 3.78 -4.61 -6.21
CA SER A 140 3.89 -3.32 -5.55
C SER A 140 2.82 -2.34 -6.06
N PHE A 141 2.24 -1.57 -5.15
CA PHE A 141 1.21 -0.58 -5.45
C PHE A 141 1.46 0.73 -4.73
N LEU A 142 0.87 1.80 -5.26
CA LEU A 142 0.91 3.12 -4.66
C LEU A 142 -0.51 3.63 -4.45
N SER A 143 -0.75 4.27 -3.31
CA SER A 143 -2.05 4.86 -2.98
C SER A 143 -2.01 6.39 -3.08
N LYS A 144 -3.06 6.97 -3.64
CA LYS A 144 -3.29 8.42 -3.66
C LYS A 144 -4.70 8.68 -3.13
N GLY A 145 -4.79 9.09 -1.87
CA GLY A 145 -6.06 9.22 -1.16
C GLY A 145 -6.71 7.86 -0.89
N THR A 146 -7.87 7.63 -1.49
CA THR A 146 -8.64 6.38 -1.44
C THR A 146 -8.31 5.42 -2.58
N ASP A 147 -7.72 5.94 -3.66
CA ASP A 147 -7.48 5.15 -4.87
C ASP A 147 -6.14 4.43 -4.79
N VAL A 148 -6.15 3.16 -5.21
CA VAL A 148 -4.96 2.33 -5.37
C VAL A 148 -4.58 2.23 -6.84
N TYR A 149 -3.30 2.41 -7.13
CA TYR A 149 -2.75 2.38 -8.48
C TYR A 149 -1.65 1.33 -8.58
N CYS A 150 -1.67 0.59 -9.70
CA CYS A 150 -0.53 -0.23 -10.12
C CYS A 150 0.69 0.67 -10.34
N SER A 151 1.92 0.23 -10.03
CA SER A 151 3.14 1.04 -10.24
C SER A 151 3.18 1.72 -11.62
N PRO A 152 3.03 1.02 -12.76
CA PRO A 152 3.09 1.68 -14.07
C PRO A 152 1.92 2.66 -14.31
N CYS A 153 0.76 2.41 -13.71
CA CYS A 153 -0.40 3.30 -13.80
C CYS A 153 -0.18 4.58 -12.98
N HIS A 154 0.41 4.43 -11.79
CA HIS A 154 0.77 5.54 -10.93
C HIS A 154 1.85 6.40 -11.59
N ASP A 155 2.94 5.78 -12.05
CA ASP A 155 4.02 6.49 -12.75
C ASP A 155 3.50 7.22 -13.99
N LYS A 156 2.68 6.58 -14.82
CA LYS A 156 2.13 7.24 -16.02
C LYS A 156 1.26 8.46 -15.69
N LYS A 157 0.53 8.43 -14.57
CA LYS A 157 -0.41 9.50 -14.21
C LYS A 157 0.25 10.62 -13.38
N PHE A 158 1.28 10.30 -12.60
CA PHE A 158 1.83 11.20 -11.59
C PHE A 158 3.33 11.45 -11.71
N ALA A 159 4.06 10.73 -12.57
CA ALA A 159 5.49 10.96 -12.71
C ALA A 159 5.76 12.33 -13.33
N LYS A 160 6.74 13.02 -12.76
CA LYS A 160 7.33 14.22 -13.35
C LYS A 160 8.21 13.78 -14.53
N HIS A 161 8.20 14.54 -15.62
CA HIS A 161 8.96 14.21 -16.81
C HIS A 161 10.27 15.00 -16.83
N CYS A 162 11.38 14.31 -17.06
CA CYS A 162 12.69 14.93 -17.14
C CYS A 162 12.74 15.93 -18.30
N VAL A 163 13.22 17.15 -18.05
CA VAL A 163 13.30 18.18 -19.08
C VAL A 163 14.25 17.80 -20.21
N CYS A 164 15.35 17.10 -19.89
CA CYS A 164 16.34 16.63 -20.86
C CYS A 164 15.79 15.54 -21.80
N CYS A 165 15.34 14.42 -21.23
CA CYS A 165 15.04 13.21 -22.01
C CYS A 165 13.54 12.97 -22.24
N LYS A 166 12.68 13.82 -21.66
CA LYS A 166 11.21 13.72 -21.68
C LYS A 166 10.62 12.44 -21.10
N LYS A 167 11.42 11.58 -20.47
CA LYS A 167 10.96 10.35 -19.81
C LYS A 167 10.51 10.63 -18.36
N ALA A 168 9.58 9.82 -17.87
CA ALA A 168 9.12 9.84 -16.49
C ALA A 168 10.28 9.60 -15.51
N ILE A 169 10.33 10.37 -14.43
CA ILE A 169 11.25 10.19 -13.31
C ILE A 169 10.52 9.35 -12.26
N THR A 170 10.80 8.05 -12.25
CA THR A 170 10.17 7.07 -11.36
C THR A 170 10.92 6.92 -10.03
N SER A 171 12.22 7.23 -10.00
CA SER A 171 13.04 7.26 -8.78
C SER A 171 14.30 8.12 -9.00
N GLY A 172 14.83 8.73 -7.93
CA GLY A 172 16.14 9.39 -7.95
C GLY A 172 16.25 10.62 -8.87
N GLY A 173 15.27 11.51 -8.85
CA GLY A 173 15.30 12.77 -9.58
C GLY A 173 15.97 13.92 -8.83
N VAL A 174 16.54 14.87 -9.56
CA VAL A 174 16.98 16.16 -9.04
C VAL A 174 16.09 17.28 -9.55
N ASN A 175 15.95 18.33 -8.74
CA ASN A 175 15.18 19.52 -9.12
C ASN A 175 16.16 20.69 -9.26
N TYR A 176 16.22 21.29 -10.45
CA TYR A 176 17.05 22.46 -10.73
C TYR A 176 16.18 23.55 -11.36
N GLN A 177 16.15 24.75 -10.75
CA GLN A 177 15.26 25.85 -11.16
C GLN A 177 13.79 25.42 -11.30
N ASP A 178 13.26 24.68 -10.32
CA ASP A 178 11.91 24.10 -10.34
C ASP A 178 11.61 23.13 -11.50
N GLN A 179 12.62 22.78 -12.28
CA GLN A 179 12.51 21.80 -13.34
C GLN A 179 13.03 20.44 -12.87
N PRO A 180 12.28 19.36 -13.13
CA PRO A 180 12.68 18.01 -12.75
C PRO A 180 13.61 17.38 -13.80
N TRP A 181 14.70 16.76 -13.34
CA TRP A 181 15.69 16.06 -14.15
C TRP A 181 16.02 14.70 -13.54
N HIS A 182 16.38 13.71 -14.37
CA HIS A 182 17.05 12.51 -13.84
C HIS A 182 18.43 12.89 -13.31
N SER A 183 18.89 12.21 -12.25
CA SER A 183 20.26 12.39 -11.75
C SER A 183 21.31 12.14 -12.84
N ASP A 184 21.08 11.14 -13.72
CA ASP A 184 21.93 10.83 -14.87
C ASP A 184 21.78 11.80 -16.05
N CYS A 185 20.68 12.56 -16.12
CA CYS A 185 20.50 13.57 -17.18
C CYS A 185 21.03 14.94 -16.76
N PHE A 186 21.18 15.19 -15.46
CA PHE A 186 21.74 16.43 -14.95
C PHE A 186 23.27 16.34 -14.90
N VAL A 187 23.89 16.50 -16.07
CA VAL A 187 25.32 16.28 -16.30
C VAL A 187 26.03 17.54 -16.79
N CYS A 188 27.34 17.60 -16.59
CA CYS A 188 28.19 18.68 -17.12
C CYS A 188 28.17 18.68 -18.65
N SER A 189 27.90 19.84 -19.27
CA SER A 189 27.85 19.98 -20.73
C SER A 189 29.20 19.72 -21.43
N SER A 190 30.32 19.75 -20.70
CA SER A 190 31.66 19.53 -21.26
C SER A 190 32.22 18.13 -21.04
N CYS A 191 31.93 17.48 -19.91
CA CYS A 191 32.50 16.17 -19.57
C CYS A 191 31.47 15.09 -19.26
N SER A 192 30.18 15.41 -19.34
CA SER A 192 29.05 14.51 -19.10
C SER A 192 29.03 13.82 -17.73
N LYS A 193 29.82 14.31 -16.76
CA LYS A 193 29.77 13.81 -15.38
C LYS A 193 28.47 14.26 -14.69
N PRO A 194 27.82 13.39 -13.90
CA PRO A 194 26.62 13.74 -13.15
C PRO A 194 26.93 14.84 -12.13
N LEU A 195 26.09 15.88 -12.13
CA LEU A 195 26.23 17.04 -11.25
C LEU A 195 25.36 16.93 -9.99
N ALA A 196 24.47 15.92 -9.94
CA ALA A 196 23.62 15.64 -8.78
C ALA A 196 24.46 15.47 -7.50
N GLY A 197 24.22 16.31 -6.49
CA GLY A 197 24.95 16.29 -5.22
C GLY A 197 26.37 16.87 -5.25
N THR A 198 26.80 17.44 -6.37
CA THR A 198 28.13 18.08 -6.51
C THR A 198 28.01 19.59 -6.69
N SER A 199 29.11 20.33 -6.50
CA SER A 199 29.16 21.74 -6.85
C SER A 199 29.22 21.92 -8.37
N PHE A 200 28.39 22.81 -8.90
CA PHE A 200 28.34 23.14 -10.33
C PHE A 200 28.04 24.62 -10.52
N THR A 201 28.19 25.10 -11.76
CA THR A 201 27.80 26.46 -12.14
C THR A 201 26.99 26.46 -13.43
N ASN A 202 26.10 27.44 -13.56
CA ASN A 202 25.40 27.72 -14.81
C ASN A 202 26.11 28.85 -15.55
N HIS A 203 26.30 28.71 -16.86
CA HIS A 203 26.81 29.74 -17.73
C HIS A 203 26.13 29.62 -19.10
N GLN A 204 25.44 30.69 -19.53
CA GLN A 204 24.70 30.73 -20.80
C GLN A 204 23.72 29.54 -20.96
N ASP A 205 22.89 29.30 -19.94
CA ASP A 205 21.89 28.21 -19.91
C ASP A 205 22.46 26.77 -19.96
N GLN A 206 23.79 26.63 -19.91
CA GLN A 206 24.46 25.34 -19.80
C GLN A 206 25.05 25.17 -18.40
N VAL A 207 24.96 23.94 -17.87
CA VAL A 207 25.52 23.58 -16.57
C VAL A 207 26.88 22.92 -16.74
N PHE A 208 27.86 23.36 -15.94
CA PHE A 208 29.23 22.87 -15.96
C PHE A 208 29.67 22.46 -14.55
N CYS A 209 30.45 21.38 -14.44
CA CYS A 209 31.16 21.10 -13.19
C CYS A 209 32.22 22.19 -12.95
N VAL A 210 32.62 22.37 -11.69
CA VAL A 210 33.58 23.41 -11.28
C VAL A 210 34.90 23.30 -12.07
N ASP A 211 35.40 22.10 -12.31
CA ASP A 211 36.67 21.87 -13.02
C ASP A 211 36.59 22.21 -14.51
N CYS A 212 35.52 21.80 -15.19
CA CYS A 212 35.30 22.14 -16.61
C CYS A 212 35.05 23.63 -16.78
N TYR A 213 34.32 24.25 -15.85
CA TYR A 213 34.10 25.70 -15.88
C TYR A 213 35.42 26.45 -15.75
N LYS A 214 36.25 26.10 -14.76
CA LYS A 214 37.59 26.68 -14.56
C LYS A 214 38.49 26.55 -15.78
N THR A 215 38.45 25.40 -16.45
CA THR A 215 39.40 25.08 -17.52
C THR A 215 38.97 25.67 -18.86
N SER A 216 37.68 25.62 -19.18
CA SER A 216 37.18 25.80 -20.55
C SER A 216 36.30 27.04 -20.74
N VAL A 217 35.76 27.61 -19.65
CA VAL A 217 34.74 28.68 -19.74
C VAL A 217 35.17 29.95 -19.01
N ALA A 218 35.77 29.82 -17.82
CA ALA A 218 36.16 30.96 -17.00
C ALA A 218 37.25 31.80 -17.67
N LYS A 219 37.06 33.14 -17.66
CA LYS A 219 38.09 34.09 -18.10
C LYS A 219 39.34 33.91 -17.24
N LYS A 220 40.52 33.94 -17.85
CA LYS A 220 41.80 33.85 -17.13
C LYS A 220 42.25 35.23 -16.68
N CYS A 221 42.82 35.31 -15.50
CA CYS A 221 43.41 36.52 -14.97
C CYS A 221 44.68 36.87 -15.75
N SER A 222 44.77 38.06 -16.32
CA SER A 222 45.96 38.49 -17.07
C SER A 222 47.22 38.59 -16.17
N GLY A 223 47.05 38.72 -14.85
CA GLY A 223 48.16 38.77 -13.89
C GLY A 223 48.73 37.41 -13.50
N CYS A 224 47.88 36.43 -13.14
CA CYS A 224 48.33 35.13 -12.65
C CYS A 224 47.96 33.94 -13.55
N GLN A 225 47.29 34.18 -14.68
CA GLN A 225 46.79 33.19 -15.64
C GLN A 225 45.77 32.16 -15.10
N ASN A 226 45.51 32.18 -13.79
CA ASN A 226 44.48 31.36 -13.16
C ASN A 226 43.06 31.81 -13.54
N PRO A 227 42.09 30.89 -13.58
CA PRO A 227 40.68 31.20 -13.85
C PRO A 227 40.09 32.18 -12.84
N ILE A 228 39.31 33.14 -13.33
CA ILE A 228 38.49 34.04 -12.54
C ILE A 228 37.13 33.37 -12.34
N THR A 229 36.95 32.78 -11.16
CA THR A 229 35.70 32.13 -10.77
C THR A 229 34.94 33.02 -9.78
N GLY A 230 33.62 33.17 -9.97
CA GLY A 230 32.73 33.91 -9.06
C GLY A 230 32.52 33.24 -7.69
N PHE A 231 33.41 32.34 -7.30
CA PHE A 231 33.41 31.57 -6.07
C PHE A 231 34.86 31.41 -5.59
N GLY A 232 35.12 31.65 -4.30
CA GLY A 232 36.46 31.60 -3.68
C GLY A 232 37.18 32.96 -3.58
N LYS A 233 38.52 32.95 -3.48
CA LYS A 233 39.36 34.15 -3.25
C LYS A 233 39.35 35.18 -4.40
N GLY A 234 38.67 34.90 -5.52
CA GLY A 234 38.66 35.71 -6.74
C GLY A 234 37.30 36.30 -7.10
N VAL A 235 36.39 36.50 -6.13
CA VAL A 235 35.05 37.08 -6.35
C VAL A 235 35.10 38.50 -6.92
N ASN A 236 36.10 39.29 -6.54
CA ASN A 236 36.27 40.64 -7.04
C ASN A 236 37.21 40.67 -8.25
N VAL A 237 36.74 41.31 -9.32
CA VAL A 237 37.38 41.31 -10.64
C VAL A 237 37.56 42.74 -11.11
N VAL A 238 38.77 43.08 -11.54
CA VAL A 238 39.08 44.34 -12.20
C VAL A 238 39.12 44.08 -13.71
N ASN A 239 38.35 44.85 -14.48
CA ASN A 239 38.32 44.76 -15.94
C ASN A 239 38.86 46.07 -16.54
N TYR A 240 39.82 45.96 -17.45
CA TYR A 240 40.44 47.11 -18.11
C TYR A 240 40.94 46.71 -19.52
N GLU A 241 40.61 47.52 -20.54
CA GLU A 241 40.95 47.31 -21.96
C GLU A 241 40.76 45.85 -22.46
N GLY A 242 39.62 45.24 -22.11
CA GLY A 242 39.27 43.87 -22.53
C GLY A 242 39.98 42.75 -21.76
N SER A 243 40.93 43.09 -20.89
CA SER A 243 41.57 42.17 -19.96
C SER A 243 40.86 42.14 -18.60
N SER A 244 40.97 41.00 -17.90
CA SER A 244 40.39 40.79 -16.57
C SER A 244 41.47 40.34 -15.59
N TRP A 245 41.43 40.85 -14.37
CA TRP A 245 42.33 40.48 -13.27
C TRP A 245 41.53 40.19 -12.01
N HIS A 246 42.03 39.30 -11.16
CA HIS A 246 41.59 39.28 -9.76
C HIS A 246 41.96 40.60 -9.10
N GLU A 247 41.15 41.07 -8.16
CA GLU A 247 41.44 42.29 -7.38
C GLU A 247 42.84 42.26 -6.75
N TYR A 248 43.24 41.13 -6.16
CA TYR A 248 44.57 40.98 -5.55
C TYR A 248 45.70 40.80 -6.58
N CYS A 249 45.39 40.56 -7.85
CA CYS A 249 46.37 40.48 -8.94
C CYS A 249 46.54 41.81 -9.67
N PHE A 250 45.68 42.80 -9.41
CA PHE A 250 45.74 44.11 -10.05
C PHE A 250 46.72 45.03 -9.31
N ASN A 251 48.01 44.77 -9.51
CA ASN A 251 49.10 45.44 -8.80
C ASN A 251 50.03 46.19 -9.77
N CYS A 252 50.65 47.25 -9.28
CA CYS A 252 51.69 47.98 -10.02
C CYS A 252 52.86 47.05 -10.33
N LYS A 253 53.27 46.95 -11.61
CA LYS A 253 54.38 46.07 -12.00
C LYS A 253 55.72 46.40 -11.35
N ARG A 254 55.94 47.66 -10.97
CA ARG A 254 57.21 48.12 -10.37
C ARG A 254 57.28 48.00 -8.85
N CYS A 255 56.19 48.30 -8.15
CA CYS A 255 56.18 48.37 -6.67
C CYS A 255 55.24 47.36 -6.01
N SER A 256 54.55 46.53 -6.79
CA SER A 256 53.57 45.54 -6.32
C SER A 256 52.41 46.11 -5.48
N LEU A 257 52.25 47.44 -5.46
CA LEU A 257 51.15 48.09 -4.78
C LEU A 257 49.82 47.68 -5.43
N SER A 258 48.85 47.26 -4.61
CA SER A 258 47.50 47.01 -5.10
C SER A 258 46.86 48.30 -5.62
N LEU A 259 46.38 48.23 -6.87
CA LEU A 259 45.76 49.32 -7.62
C LEU A 259 44.23 49.21 -7.65
N SER A 260 43.69 48.24 -6.94
CA SER A 260 42.27 48.04 -6.71
C SER A 260 41.69 49.27 -6.03
N ASN A 261 41.07 50.16 -6.81
CA ASN A 261 40.57 51.48 -6.40
C ASN A 261 41.61 52.61 -6.26
N LYS A 262 42.78 52.52 -6.91
CA LYS A 262 43.76 53.62 -6.98
C LYS A 262 43.95 54.12 -8.41
N ARG A 263 44.45 55.35 -8.56
CA ARG A 263 44.84 55.90 -9.86
C ARG A 263 45.99 55.07 -10.42
N PHE A 264 45.85 54.61 -11.65
CA PHE A 264 46.85 53.84 -12.37
C PHE A 264 47.02 54.37 -13.79
N VAL A 265 48.16 54.02 -14.41
CA VAL A 265 48.48 54.33 -15.80
C VAL A 265 48.86 53.04 -16.49
N ALA A 266 48.20 52.74 -17.61
CA ALA A 266 48.56 51.63 -18.47
C ALA A 266 49.53 52.13 -19.56
N LYS A 267 50.77 51.61 -19.57
CA LYS A 267 51.79 51.92 -20.60
C LYS A 267 52.31 50.61 -21.17
N GLY A 268 52.12 50.39 -22.48
CA GLY A 268 52.67 49.22 -23.18
C GLY A 268 52.20 47.85 -22.68
N GLY A 269 50.96 47.77 -22.15
CA GLY A 269 50.41 46.54 -21.55
C GLY A 269 50.72 46.35 -20.06
N ASP A 270 51.57 47.21 -19.47
CA ASP A 270 51.89 47.18 -18.05
C ASP A 270 51.03 48.18 -17.27
N ILE A 271 50.50 47.72 -16.12
CA ILE A 271 49.74 48.55 -15.18
C ILE A 271 50.72 49.13 -14.14
N LEU A 272 50.78 50.46 -14.04
CA LEU A 272 51.67 51.19 -13.12
C LEU A 272 50.85 52.10 -12.18
N CYS A 273 51.32 52.30 -10.94
CA CYS A 273 50.79 53.36 -10.08
C CYS A 273 51.21 54.74 -10.60
N ALA A 274 50.51 55.80 -10.20
CA ALA A 274 50.84 57.18 -10.56
C ALA A 274 52.33 57.49 -10.33
N ASP A 275 52.84 57.21 -9.13
CA ASP A 275 54.25 57.46 -8.76
C ASP A 275 55.28 56.68 -9.59
N CYS A 276 54.91 55.49 -10.07
CA CYS A 276 55.77 54.65 -10.90
C CYS A 276 55.66 54.95 -12.38
N SER A 277 54.65 55.72 -12.79
CA SER A 277 54.41 56.09 -14.19
C SER A 277 55.14 57.38 -14.59
N GLU A 278 55.51 58.20 -13.58
CA GLU A 278 56.25 59.46 -13.69
C GLU A 278 57.77 59.29 -13.52
N LYS A 279 58.22 58.08 -13.18
CA LYS A 279 59.63 57.67 -13.12
C LYS A 279 60.03 56.87 -14.36
#